data_AF-A0A1V5KIA0-F1
#
_entry.id   AF-A0A1V5KIA0-F1
#
_cell.length_a   1.000
_cell.length_b   1.000
_cell.length_c   1.000
_cell.angle_alpha   90.00
_cell.angle_beta   90.00
_cell.angle_gamma   90.00
#
_symmetry.space_group_name_H-M   'P 1'
#
loop_
_entity.id
_entity.type
_entity.pdbx_description
1 polymer ?
#
loop_
_entity_poly.entity_id
_entity_poly.type
_entity_poly.pdbx_seq_one_letter_code
_entity_poly.pdbx_strand_id
1 'polypeptide(L)'
;MCNADGRLHSEDEYGKEDYSDFALWKGWKEEDGPNRWESPWGPGRPGWHIECSAMSMHYLGESYDVHSGGVDLVFPHHENEIAQSEGATGKPFARHWFHPTHLRVEGQKMSKSLGNLYTLDDIRAKGFSPEELRYVLISGHFRQPLNFTWDSLHAARSALQRLQKFRAKLCPNSSAVQDPVGESVSGFGIWEPVMEALADDLNAAQALGRLFTLLPQAESSLSADPAQRETLLEGFDRVMFAFGLKLDAPAVQEVSVEVPEEVRALAEERWQAKQSRDWAKADTLRGELASKGWIVKDAKDGYSLSHAAG
;
A
#
# COMPACT_ATOMS: atom_id res chain seq x y z
N MET A 1 -21.74 20.69 10.82
CA MET A 1 -20.69 19.71 11.17
C MET A 1 -19.79 19.50 9.95
N CYS A 2 -18.47 19.48 10.10
CA CYS A 2 -17.52 19.48 8.99
C CYS A 2 -17.33 18.07 8.38
N ASN A 3 -17.16 18.00 7.06
CA ASN A 3 -16.76 16.78 6.34
C ASN A 3 -15.29 16.42 6.63
N ALA A 4 -14.81 15.28 6.07
CA ALA A 4 -13.43 14.78 6.18
C ALA A 4 -12.31 15.78 5.77
N ASP A 5 -12.64 16.84 5.01
CA ASP A 5 -11.76 17.97 4.65
C ASP A 5 -11.85 19.17 5.63
N GLY A 6 -12.59 19.06 6.73
CA GLY A 6 -12.77 20.15 7.69
C GLY A 6 -13.58 21.35 7.16
N ARG A 7 -14.10 21.27 5.92
CA ARG A 7 -14.97 22.30 5.33
C ARG A 7 -16.44 22.01 5.63
N LEU A 8 -17.12 23.04 6.13
CA LEU A 8 -18.58 23.13 6.15
C LEU A 8 -19.04 23.40 4.72
N HIS A 9 -19.86 22.53 4.13
CA HIS A 9 -20.68 22.98 3.01
C HIS A 9 -21.72 23.94 3.59
N SER A 10 -21.73 25.19 3.12
CA SER A 10 -22.63 26.26 3.55
C SER A 10 -24.12 25.99 3.28
N GLU A 11 -24.44 24.85 2.67
CA GLU A 11 -25.79 24.49 2.21
C GLU A 11 -26.47 23.47 3.11
N ASP A 12 -25.76 22.97 4.12
CA ASP A 12 -26.28 22.03 5.11
C ASP A 12 -27.00 22.71 6.28
N GLU A 13 -27.40 23.99 6.19
CA GLU A 13 -28.08 24.68 7.30
C GLU A 13 -29.45 25.29 6.95
N TYR A 14 -29.70 25.67 5.70
CA TYR A 14 -30.95 26.36 5.36
C TYR A 14 -32.04 25.36 4.95
N GLY A 15 -32.99 25.12 5.85
CA GLY A 15 -34.19 24.29 5.61
C GLY A 15 -34.23 22.95 6.33
N LYS A 16 -33.31 22.70 7.28
CA LYS A 16 -33.31 21.50 8.12
C LYS A 16 -34.17 21.69 9.37
N GLU A 17 -34.85 20.64 9.80
CA GLU A 17 -35.59 20.64 11.06
C GLU A 17 -34.67 20.27 12.23
N ASP A 18 -33.66 19.42 11.98
CA ASP A 18 -32.63 19.04 12.94
C ASP A 18 -31.20 19.20 12.39
N TYR A 19 -30.22 19.39 13.29
CA TYR A 19 -28.81 19.45 12.96
C TYR A 19 -28.26 18.15 12.35
N SER A 20 -28.89 17.01 12.63
CA SER A 20 -28.52 15.71 12.05
C SER A 20 -29.07 15.49 10.64
N ASP A 21 -29.96 16.35 10.12
CA ASP A 21 -30.55 16.13 8.80
C ASP A 21 -29.47 16.20 7.71
N PHE A 22 -29.60 15.34 6.70
CA PHE A 22 -28.71 15.31 5.54
C PHE A 22 -29.52 15.17 4.25
N ALA A 23 -29.02 15.76 3.17
CA ALA A 23 -29.74 15.79 1.90
C ALA A 23 -29.73 14.42 1.20
N LEU A 24 -30.91 13.92 0.84
CA LEU A 24 -31.07 12.78 -0.09
C LEU A 24 -30.99 13.23 -1.55
N TRP A 25 -31.64 14.34 -1.86
CA TRP A 25 -31.68 14.95 -3.19
C TRP A 25 -31.36 16.44 -3.06
N LYS A 26 -30.43 16.93 -3.89
CA LYS A 26 -30.07 18.34 -3.95
C LYS A 26 -30.68 18.95 -5.20
N GLY A 27 -31.52 19.96 -5.03
CA GLY A 27 -32.09 20.71 -6.15
C GLY A 27 -31.00 21.35 -7.00
N TRP A 28 -31.17 21.32 -8.32
CA TRP A 28 -30.15 21.78 -9.27
C TRP A 28 -29.92 23.29 -9.17
N LYS A 29 -28.65 23.69 -9.20
CA LYS A 29 -28.19 25.07 -9.31
C LYS A 29 -27.32 25.25 -10.55
N GLU A 30 -27.18 26.49 -11.02
CA GLU A 30 -26.37 26.79 -12.20
C GLU A 30 -24.92 26.32 -12.06
N GLU A 31 -24.35 26.39 -10.84
CA GLU A 31 -23.01 25.90 -10.50
C GLU A 31 -22.85 24.37 -10.63
N ASP A 32 -23.93 23.59 -10.59
CA ASP A 32 -23.89 22.14 -10.80
C ASP A 32 -23.68 21.79 -12.29
N GLY A 33 -23.87 22.76 -13.19
CA GLY A 33 -23.68 22.60 -14.63
C GLY A 33 -24.50 21.43 -15.19
N PRO A 34 -23.89 20.48 -15.93
CA PRO A 34 -24.61 19.38 -16.56
C PRO A 34 -25.05 18.27 -15.59
N ASN A 35 -24.66 18.32 -14.31
CA ASN A 35 -25.04 17.33 -13.31
C ASN A 35 -26.51 17.53 -12.87
N ARG A 36 -27.43 17.19 -13.75
CA ARG A 36 -28.87 17.42 -13.62
C ARG A 36 -29.67 16.22 -14.11
N TRP A 37 -30.59 15.77 -13.27
CA TRP A 37 -31.57 14.74 -13.59
C TRP A 37 -32.96 15.19 -13.17
N GLU A 38 -33.97 14.79 -13.94
CA GLU A 38 -35.37 15.01 -13.58
C GLU A 38 -35.79 14.05 -12.45
N SER A 39 -36.57 14.54 -11.49
CA SER A 39 -37.08 13.74 -10.37
C SER A 39 -38.47 14.21 -9.94
N PRO A 40 -39.21 13.45 -9.11
CA PRO A 40 -40.49 13.89 -8.55
C PRO A 40 -40.42 15.19 -7.75
N TRP A 41 -39.24 15.59 -7.29
CA TRP A 41 -38.99 16.82 -6.53
C TRP A 41 -38.40 17.94 -7.40
N GLY A 42 -38.43 17.77 -8.72
CA GLY A 42 -37.84 18.68 -9.70
C GLY A 42 -36.40 18.32 -10.07
N PRO A 43 -35.77 19.10 -10.96
CA PRO A 43 -34.43 18.84 -11.43
C PRO A 43 -33.40 18.95 -10.31
N GLY A 44 -32.45 18.02 -10.26
CA GLY A 44 -31.42 17.98 -9.23
C GLY A 44 -30.40 16.88 -9.43
N ARG A 45 -29.74 16.51 -8.33
CA ARG A 45 -28.74 15.45 -8.27
C ARG A 45 -28.78 14.76 -6.90
N PRO A 46 -28.29 13.51 -6.79
CA PRO A 46 -28.23 12.83 -5.50
C PRO A 46 -27.34 13.56 -4.49
N GLY A 47 -27.68 13.40 -3.21
CA GLY A 47 -26.77 13.69 -2.13
C GLY A 47 -25.70 12.60 -2.00
N TRP A 48 -24.53 12.96 -1.47
CA TRP A 48 -23.37 12.07 -1.42
C TRP A 48 -23.66 10.70 -0.77
N HIS A 49 -24.48 10.65 0.28
CA HIS A 49 -24.78 9.41 1.02
C HIS A 49 -25.72 8.47 0.27
N ILE A 50 -26.76 9.01 -0.40
CA ILE A 50 -27.83 8.17 -0.98
C ILE A 50 -27.35 7.30 -2.15
N GLU A 51 -26.27 7.73 -2.81
CA GLU A 51 -25.67 6.99 -3.92
C GLU A 51 -25.20 5.61 -3.47
N CYS A 52 -24.44 5.54 -2.36
CA CYS A 52 -23.89 4.29 -1.83
C CYS A 52 -25.00 3.36 -1.35
N SER A 53 -25.99 3.86 -0.60
CA SER A 53 -27.14 3.06 -0.16
C SER A 53 -27.96 2.50 -1.33
N ALA A 54 -28.31 3.34 -2.31
CA ALA A 54 -29.13 2.90 -3.44
C ALA A 54 -28.39 1.87 -4.32
N MET A 55 -27.13 2.11 -4.64
CA MET A 55 -26.35 1.21 -5.50
C MET A 55 -26.03 -0.12 -4.80
N SER A 56 -25.58 -0.08 -3.55
CA SER A 56 -25.25 -1.31 -2.81
C SER A 56 -26.48 -2.20 -2.65
N MET A 57 -27.64 -1.65 -2.28
CA MET A 57 -28.87 -2.44 -2.18
C MET A 57 -29.31 -3.01 -3.53
N HIS A 58 -29.11 -2.27 -4.62
CA HIS A 58 -29.45 -2.77 -5.96
C HIS A 58 -28.62 -4.00 -6.35
N TYR A 59 -27.32 -4.00 -6.07
CA TYR A 59 -26.42 -5.08 -6.49
C TYR A 59 -26.26 -6.22 -5.48
N LEU A 60 -26.32 -5.91 -4.18
CA LEU A 60 -26.02 -6.86 -3.10
C LEU A 60 -27.27 -7.28 -2.32
N GLY A 61 -28.41 -6.61 -2.57
CA GLY A 61 -29.65 -6.78 -1.83
C GLY A 61 -29.73 -5.87 -0.59
N GLU A 62 -30.90 -5.87 0.03
CA GLU A 62 -31.23 -5.01 1.18
C GLU A 62 -30.42 -5.32 2.45
N SER A 63 -29.69 -6.45 2.48
CA SER A 63 -28.81 -6.85 3.57
C SER A 63 -27.68 -7.73 3.04
N TYR A 64 -26.43 -7.38 3.33
CA TYR A 64 -25.24 -8.11 2.87
C TYR A 64 -24.15 -8.22 3.94
N ASP A 65 -23.06 -8.92 3.61
CA ASP A 65 -22.10 -9.40 4.61
C ASP A 65 -21.12 -8.33 5.08
N VAL A 66 -20.41 -7.67 4.16
CA VAL A 66 -19.31 -6.75 4.51
C VAL A 66 -19.44 -5.43 3.75
N HIS A 67 -19.38 -4.33 4.49
CA HIS A 67 -19.23 -2.97 3.95
C HIS A 67 -17.89 -2.37 4.38
N SER A 68 -17.27 -1.54 3.54
CA SER A 68 -15.99 -0.92 3.84
C SER A 68 -15.88 0.52 3.34
N GLY A 69 -15.04 1.30 4.03
CA GLY A 69 -14.59 2.63 3.64
C GLY A 69 -13.49 3.10 4.58
N GLY A 70 -12.79 4.18 4.26
CA GLY A 70 -11.81 4.79 5.17
C GLY A 70 -12.43 5.13 6.54
N VAL A 71 -11.62 5.20 7.59
CA VAL A 71 -12.12 5.52 8.95
C VAL A 71 -12.85 6.86 9.04
N ASP A 72 -12.55 7.82 8.16
CA ASP A 72 -13.27 9.08 8.01
C ASP A 72 -14.68 8.93 7.45
N LEU A 73 -15.01 7.80 6.82
CA LEU A 73 -16.35 7.51 6.33
C LEU A 73 -17.24 6.90 7.40
N VAL A 74 -16.71 6.47 8.56
CA VAL A 74 -17.54 6.01 9.70
C VAL A 74 -18.61 7.06 10.01
N PHE A 75 -18.22 8.33 10.11
CA PHE A 75 -19.14 9.44 10.32
C PHE A 75 -18.76 10.64 9.44
N PRO A 76 -19.74 11.31 8.78
CA PRO A 76 -21.17 10.99 8.81
C PRO A 76 -21.59 9.95 7.76
N HIS A 77 -20.69 9.53 6.86
CA HIS A 77 -21.08 8.87 5.62
C HIS A 77 -21.80 7.53 5.83
N HIS A 78 -21.15 6.56 6.48
CA HIS A 78 -21.71 5.23 6.70
C HIS A 78 -22.86 5.25 7.70
N GLU A 79 -22.82 6.13 8.70
CA GLU A 79 -23.95 6.31 9.63
C GLU A 79 -25.21 6.77 8.88
N ASN A 80 -25.06 7.68 7.91
CA ASN A 80 -26.17 8.12 7.06
C ASN A 80 -26.61 7.02 6.08
N GLU A 81 -25.70 6.19 5.58
CA GLU A 81 -26.07 5.03 4.74
C GLU A 81 -26.90 3.99 5.52
N ILE A 82 -26.53 3.74 6.78
CA ILE A 82 -27.30 2.90 7.71
C ILE A 82 -28.69 3.52 7.89
N ALA A 83 -28.76 4.81 8.26
CA ALA A 83 -30.03 5.49 8.47
C ALA A 83 -30.95 5.46 7.23
N GLN A 84 -30.40 5.66 6.02
CA GLN A 84 -31.14 5.57 4.76
C GLN A 84 -31.64 4.15 4.49
N SER A 85 -30.75 3.16 4.57
CA SER A 85 -31.03 1.79 4.12
C SER A 85 -31.91 1.05 5.12
N GLU A 86 -31.58 1.12 6.41
CA GLU A 86 -32.36 0.48 7.46
C GLU A 86 -33.68 1.22 7.70
N GLY A 87 -33.70 2.55 7.55
CA GLY A 87 -34.93 3.33 7.59
C GLY A 87 -35.90 3.00 6.46
N ALA A 88 -35.38 2.74 5.25
CA ALA A 88 -36.21 2.37 4.09
C ALA A 88 -36.69 0.91 4.10
N THR A 89 -35.90 -0.01 4.65
CA THR A 89 -36.15 -1.46 4.52
C THR A 89 -36.56 -2.15 5.82
N GLY A 90 -36.24 -1.56 6.98
CA GLY A 90 -36.37 -2.19 8.29
C GLY A 90 -35.43 -3.37 8.53
N LYS A 91 -34.39 -3.54 7.71
CA LYS A 91 -33.42 -4.65 7.77
C LYS A 91 -32.02 -4.13 8.07
N PRO A 92 -31.15 -4.93 8.72
CA PRO A 92 -29.73 -4.58 8.87
C PRO A 92 -29.05 -4.40 7.51
N PHE A 93 -28.40 -3.26 7.28
CA PHE A 93 -27.81 -2.94 5.98
C PHE A 93 -26.57 -3.80 5.66
N ALA A 94 -25.59 -3.83 6.57
CA ALA A 94 -24.38 -4.66 6.47
C ALA A 94 -24.06 -5.33 7.81
N ARG A 95 -23.65 -6.60 7.78
CA ARG A 95 -23.35 -7.39 9.01
C ARG A 95 -22.00 -7.04 9.63
N HIS A 96 -21.01 -6.73 8.79
CA HIS A 96 -19.66 -6.40 9.20
C HIS A 96 -19.18 -5.12 8.52
N TRP A 97 -18.48 -4.29 9.28
CA TRP A 97 -17.89 -3.04 8.80
C TRP A 97 -16.37 -3.09 8.93
N PHE A 98 -15.68 -2.77 7.85
CA PHE A 98 -14.23 -2.83 7.75
C PHE A 98 -13.66 -1.45 7.38
N HIS A 99 -12.92 -0.84 8.31
CA HIS A 99 -12.43 0.55 8.16
C HIS A 99 -10.90 0.66 8.30
N PRO A 100 -10.16 0.78 7.18
CA PRO A 100 -8.74 1.14 7.23
C PRO A 100 -8.53 2.56 7.76
N THR A 101 -7.47 2.70 8.56
CA THR A 101 -7.06 3.98 9.14
C THR A 101 -6.20 4.82 8.20
N HIS A 102 -5.98 6.07 8.57
CA HIS A 102 -5.27 7.02 7.72
C HIS A 102 -3.80 6.68 7.48
N LEU A 103 -3.39 6.96 6.24
CA LEU A 103 -1.98 7.04 5.87
C LEU A 103 -1.37 8.37 6.33
N ARG A 104 -0.25 8.29 7.03
CA ARG A 104 0.64 9.41 7.34
C ARG A 104 1.80 9.42 6.36
N VAL A 105 2.37 10.59 6.12
CA VAL A 105 3.53 10.78 5.24
C VAL A 105 4.58 11.55 6.01
N GLU A 106 5.77 10.96 6.17
CA GLU A 106 6.90 11.56 6.88
C GLU A 106 6.50 12.09 8.27
N GLY A 107 5.70 11.32 9.00
CA GLY A 107 5.22 11.65 10.34
C GLY A 107 4.08 12.68 10.37
N GLN A 108 3.54 13.12 9.23
CA GLN A 108 2.48 14.13 9.16
C GLN A 108 1.20 13.57 8.50
N LYS A 109 0.08 14.28 8.68
CA LYS A 109 -1.16 13.96 7.94
C LYS A 109 -0.91 14.19 6.44
N MET A 110 -1.33 13.26 5.59
CA MET A 110 -1.32 13.49 4.15
C MET A 110 -2.34 14.56 3.78
N SER A 111 -1.92 15.62 3.10
CA SER A 111 -2.82 16.67 2.62
C SER A 111 -2.21 17.46 1.47
N LYS A 112 -3.07 18.05 0.63
CA LYS A 112 -2.63 18.94 -0.46
C LYS A 112 -1.94 20.20 0.08
N SER A 113 -2.44 20.76 1.18
CA SER A 113 -1.92 22.01 1.76
C SER A 113 -0.51 21.86 2.36
N LEU A 114 -0.17 20.69 2.87
CA LEU A 114 1.19 20.39 3.35
C LEU A 114 2.15 19.98 2.21
N GLY A 115 1.66 19.85 0.97
CA GLY A 115 2.47 19.45 -0.18
C GLY A 115 3.01 18.02 -0.10
N ASN A 116 2.48 17.19 0.80
CA ASN A 116 2.93 15.82 1.06
C ASN A 116 1.94 14.75 0.53
N LEU A 117 1.05 15.13 -0.38
CA LEU A 117 0.20 14.21 -1.12
C LEU A 117 0.96 13.77 -2.38
N TYR A 118 1.23 12.48 -2.48
CA TYR A 118 1.89 11.88 -3.63
C TYR A 118 0.89 11.02 -4.41
N THR A 119 0.88 11.20 -5.72
CA THR A 119 0.15 10.35 -6.66
C THR A 119 1.01 9.13 -7.05
N LEU A 120 0.39 8.13 -7.70
CA LEU A 120 1.13 6.99 -8.23
C LEU A 120 2.19 7.42 -9.25
N ASP A 121 1.93 8.47 -10.03
CA ASP A 121 2.89 9.02 -10.97
C ASP A 121 4.08 9.68 -10.25
N ASP A 122 3.86 10.34 -9.12
CA ASP A 122 4.95 10.90 -8.30
C ASP A 122 5.86 9.80 -7.73
N ILE A 123 5.26 8.70 -7.24
CA ILE A 123 6.01 7.52 -6.76
C ILE A 123 6.84 6.91 -7.90
N ARG A 124 6.24 6.75 -9.08
CA ARG A 124 6.93 6.23 -10.26
C ARG A 124 8.04 7.15 -10.75
N ALA A 125 7.81 8.46 -10.78
CA ALA A 125 8.80 9.45 -11.18
C ALA A 125 10.03 9.45 -10.26
N LYS A 126 9.87 9.00 -9.01
CA LYS A 126 10.96 8.79 -8.04
C LYS A 126 11.64 7.43 -8.14
N GLY A 127 11.32 6.63 -9.17
CA GLY A 127 12.00 5.37 -9.44
C GLY A 127 11.53 4.19 -8.60
N PHE A 128 10.33 4.27 -8.00
CA PHE A 128 9.75 3.16 -7.24
C PHE A 128 8.66 2.43 -8.04
N SER A 129 8.55 1.12 -7.83
CA SER A 129 7.56 0.27 -8.47
C SER A 129 6.22 0.25 -7.71
N PRO A 130 5.10 -0.07 -8.39
CA PRO A 130 3.84 -0.33 -7.72
C PRO A 130 3.91 -1.46 -6.68
N GLU A 131 4.75 -2.48 -6.89
CA GLU A 131 4.97 -3.57 -5.94
C GLU A 131 5.68 -3.09 -4.67
N GLU A 132 6.65 -2.19 -4.79
CA GLU A 132 7.33 -1.56 -3.65
C GLU A 132 6.33 -0.75 -2.81
N LEU A 133 5.48 0.05 -3.48
CA LEU A 133 4.41 0.78 -2.81
C LEU A 133 3.41 -0.17 -2.15
N ARG A 134 2.94 -1.20 -2.86
CA ARG A 134 2.00 -2.18 -2.31
C ARG A 134 2.58 -2.85 -1.06
N TYR A 135 3.84 -3.28 -1.11
CA TYR A 135 4.52 -3.88 0.04
C TYR A 135 4.51 -2.94 1.25
N VAL A 136 4.83 -1.66 1.07
CA VAL A 136 4.73 -0.66 2.14
C VAL A 136 3.31 -0.58 2.69
N LEU A 137 2.30 -0.46 1.82
CA LEU A 137 0.91 -0.28 2.24
C LEU A 137 0.34 -1.47 3.02
N ILE A 138 0.81 -2.70 2.76
CA ILE A 138 0.39 -3.90 3.50
C ILE A 138 1.30 -4.22 4.70
N SER A 139 2.40 -3.49 4.89
CA SER A 139 3.38 -3.76 5.96
C SER A 139 2.88 -3.41 7.36
N GLY A 140 1.78 -2.66 7.46
CA GLY A 140 1.08 -2.35 8.71
C GLY A 140 -0.27 -3.06 8.82
N HIS A 141 -0.80 -3.14 10.04
CA HIS A 141 -2.18 -3.56 10.26
C HIS A 141 -3.14 -2.47 9.76
N PHE A 142 -4.17 -2.80 8.98
CA PHE A 142 -5.06 -1.81 8.36
C PHE A 142 -5.74 -0.86 9.38
N ARG A 143 -6.01 -1.38 10.59
CA ARG A 143 -6.59 -0.65 11.73
C ARG A 143 -5.60 0.26 12.48
N GLN A 144 -4.34 0.33 12.06
CA GLN A 144 -3.31 1.16 12.69
C GLN A 144 -2.78 2.18 11.67
N PRO A 145 -2.58 3.45 12.08
CA PRO A 145 -2.05 4.45 11.16
C PRO A 145 -0.70 4.00 10.60
N LEU A 146 -0.61 3.91 9.27
CA LEU A 146 0.62 3.58 8.58
C LEU A 146 1.40 4.87 8.31
N ASN A 147 2.69 4.90 8.60
CA ASN A 147 3.56 6.02 8.24
C ASN A 147 4.38 5.67 7.00
N PHE A 148 3.99 6.24 5.86
CA PHE A 148 4.74 6.18 4.63
C PHE A 148 5.96 7.10 4.70
N THR A 149 7.13 6.55 4.40
CA THR A 149 8.39 7.30 4.23
C THR A 149 9.12 6.82 2.99
N TRP A 150 10.02 7.65 2.45
CA TRP A 150 10.88 7.20 1.34
C TRP A 150 11.78 6.01 1.74
N ASP A 151 12.28 6.02 2.98
CA ASP A 151 13.04 4.90 3.54
C ASP A 151 12.22 3.59 3.57
N SER A 152 10.91 3.67 3.79
CA SER A 152 10.04 2.49 3.77
C SER A 152 9.96 1.85 2.38
N LEU A 153 10.03 2.64 1.31
CA LEU A 153 10.08 2.13 -0.06
C LEU A 153 11.43 1.48 -0.39
N HIS A 154 12.55 2.05 0.07
CA HIS A 154 13.86 1.40 -0.08
C HIS A 154 13.95 0.09 0.72
N ALA A 155 13.34 0.03 1.91
CA ALA A 155 13.21 -1.20 2.67
C ALA A 155 12.33 -2.23 1.93
N ALA A 156 11.23 -1.79 1.33
CA ALA A 156 10.36 -2.63 0.51
C ALA A 156 11.09 -3.22 -0.71
N ARG A 157 11.89 -2.40 -1.42
CA ARG A 157 12.77 -2.87 -2.51
C ARG A 157 13.65 -4.02 -2.06
N SER A 158 14.33 -3.84 -0.93
CA SER A 158 15.24 -4.86 -0.37
C SER A 158 14.50 -6.15 0.00
N ALA A 159 13.30 -6.01 0.58
CA ALA A 159 12.43 -7.13 0.93
C ALA A 159 11.97 -7.91 -0.32
N LEU A 160 11.47 -7.21 -1.33
CA LEU A 160 11.00 -7.81 -2.59
C LEU A 160 12.13 -8.49 -3.36
N GLN A 161 13.32 -7.87 -3.44
CA GLN A 161 14.50 -8.51 -4.04
C GLN A 161 14.88 -9.83 -3.35
N ARG A 162 14.71 -9.91 -2.02
CA ARG A 162 14.93 -11.16 -1.29
C ARG A 162 13.89 -12.22 -1.65
N LEU A 163 12.62 -11.85 -1.75
CA LEU A 163 11.54 -12.74 -2.19
C LEU A 163 11.75 -13.23 -3.64
N GLN A 164 12.16 -12.34 -4.54
CA GLN A 164 12.50 -12.66 -5.93
C GLN A 164 13.67 -13.65 -6.03
N LYS A 165 14.76 -13.40 -5.29
CA LYS A 165 15.91 -14.32 -5.23
C LYS A 165 15.51 -15.69 -4.69
N PHE A 166 14.65 -15.74 -3.67
CA PHE A 166 14.14 -16.99 -3.14
C PHE A 166 13.32 -17.75 -4.19
N ARG A 167 12.37 -17.08 -4.83
CA ARG A 167 11.55 -17.66 -5.91
C ARG A 167 12.40 -18.20 -7.06
N ALA A 168 13.43 -17.45 -7.47
CA ALA A 168 14.34 -17.87 -8.55
C ALA A 168 15.12 -19.16 -8.21
N LYS A 169 15.44 -19.40 -6.94
CA LYS A 169 16.07 -20.67 -6.51
C LYS A 169 15.12 -21.86 -6.62
N LEU A 170 13.81 -21.64 -6.47
CA LEU A 170 12.79 -22.68 -6.60
C LEU A 170 12.55 -23.05 -8.06
N CYS A 171 12.66 -22.08 -8.99
CA CYS A 171 12.41 -22.26 -10.41
C CYS A 171 13.61 -21.89 -11.30
N PRO A 172 14.74 -22.61 -11.22
CA PRO A 172 15.97 -22.24 -11.95
C PRO A 172 15.87 -22.33 -13.49
N ASN A 173 14.85 -23.00 -14.04
CA ASN A 173 14.72 -23.28 -15.47
C ASN A 173 13.37 -22.89 -16.12
N SER A 174 12.49 -22.14 -15.43
CA SER A 174 11.16 -21.81 -15.99
C SER A 174 11.08 -20.38 -16.51
N SER A 175 10.85 -20.28 -17.82
CA SER A 175 10.26 -19.14 -18.50
C SER A 175 8.73 -19.24 -18.42
N ALA A 176 8.10 -18.19 -17.88
CA ALA A 176 6.67 -17.95 -17.78
C ALA A 176 5.86 -18.84 -16.80
N VAL A 177 5.15 -18.15 -15.90
CA VAL A 177 4.19 -18.69 -14.94
C VAL A 177 2.90 -19.05 -15.67
N GLN A 178 2.44 -20.30 -15.52
CA GLN A 178 1.02 -20.62 -15.74
C GLN A 178 0.24 -20.16 -14.51
N ASP A 179 -0.94 -19.56 -14.72
CA ASP A 179 -1.84 -19.18 -13.62
C ASP A 179 -1.99 -20.35 -12.64
N PRO A 180 -1.84 -20.14 -11.32
CA PRO A 180 -1.81 -21.22 -10.32
C PRO A 180 -3.19 -21.84 -10.05
N VAL A 181 -4.11 -21.79 -11.00
CA VAL A 181 -5.41 -22.46 -10.94
C VAL A 181 -5.29 -23.87 -11.54
N GLY A 182 -4.38 -24.66 -10.97
CA GLY A 182 -4.30 -26.10 -11.16
C GLY A 182 -4.88 -26.80 -9.94
N GLU A 183 -5.95 -27.57 -10.13
CA GLU A 183 -6.49 -28.49 -9.12
C GLU A 183 -5.45 -29.58 -8.79
N SER A 184 -4.51 -29.35 -7.87
CA SER A 184 -3.77 -30.43 -7.17
C SER A 184 -2.56 -29.89 -6.37
N VAL A 185 -2.80 -29.20 -5.25
CA VAL A 185 -2.11 -29.39 -3.94
C VAL A 185 -3.00 -28.69 -2.91
N SER A 186 -3.51 -29.40 -1.90
CA SER A 186 -4.29 -28.80 -0.81
C SER A 186 -3.36 -28.12 0.20
N GLY A 187 -3.54 -26.82 0.45
CA GLY A 187 -2.89 -26.07 1.54
C GLY A 187 -1.70 -25.19 1.13
N PHE A 188 -1.05 -24.58 2.13
CA PHE A 188 0.09 -23.67 1.97
C PHE A 188 1.43 -24.28 2.42
N GLY A 189 1.42 -25.55 2.86
CA GLY A 189 2.62 -26.28 3.26
C GLY A 189 3.33 -25.59 4.44
N ILE A 190 4.64 -25.37 4.34
CA ILE A 190 5.42 -24.62 5.35
C ILE A 190 4.91 -23.18 5.54
N TRP A 191 4.16 -22.64 4.57
CA TRP A 191 3.64 -21.29 4.60
C TRP A 191 2.26 -21.15 5.27
N GLU A 192 1.66 -22.25 5.75
CA GLU A 192 0.37 -22.20 6.47
C GLU A 192 0.33 -21.15 7.59
N PRO A 193 1.39 -20.98 8.42
CA PRO A 193 1.39 -19.93 9.43
C PRO A 193 1.24 -18.52 8.86
N VAL A 194 1.69 -18.26 7.63
CA VAL A 194 1.49 -16.95 6.97
C VAL A 194 0.01 -16.69 6.74
N MET A 195 -0.72 -17.70 6.28
CA MET A 195 -2.15 -17.59 6.01
C MET A 195 -3.00 -17.56 7.27
N GLU A 196 -2.60 -18.28 8.33
CA GLU A 196 -3.23 -18.13 9.65
C GLU A 196 -3.15 -16.70 10.17
N ALA A 197 -2.01 -16.02 9.98
CA ALA A 197 -1.88 -14.61 10.35
C ALA A 197 -2.76 -13.69 9.47
N LEU A 198 -2.89 -13.97 8.18
CA LEU A 198 -3.83 -13.23 7.32
C LEU A 198 -5.29 -13.49 7.69
N ALA A 199 -5.64 -14.70 8.12
CA ALA A 199 -6.99 -15.04 8.55
C ALA A 199 -7.38 -14.38 9.89
N ASP A 200 -6.40 -13.99 10.70
CA ASP A 200 -6.60 -13.21 11.92
C ASP A 200 -6.68 -11.70 11.61
N ASP A 201 -7.90 -11.21 11.35
CA ASP A 201 -8.21 -9.79 11.07
C ASP A 201 -7.31 -9.17 9.97
N LEU A 202 -7.02 -9.92 8.90
CA LEU A 202 -6.16 -9.46 7.80
C LEU A 202 -4.81 -8.91 8.27
N ASN A 203 -4.20 -9.56 9.28
CA ASN A 203 -2.95 -9.11 9.89
C ASN A 203 -1.72 -9.37 8.99
N ALA A 204 -1.64 -8.57 7.92
CA ALA A 204 -0.59 -8.63 6.92
C ALA A 204 0.81 -8.34 7.52
N ALA A 205 0.90 -7.48 8.54
CA ALA A 205 2.16 -7.22 9.25
C ALA A 205 2.71 -8.49 9.91
N GLN A 206 1.87 -9.23 10.65
CA GLN A 206 2.27 -10.49 11.26
C GLN A 206 2.55 -11.55 10.18
N ALA A 207 1.74 -11.61 9.13
CA ALA A 207 1.92 -12.55 8.03
C ALA A 207 3.28 -12.35 7.31
N LEU A 208 3.66 -11.10 7.00
CA LEU A 208 4.97 -10.77 6.46
C LEU A 208 6.10 -11.16 7.43
N GLY A 209 5.93 -10.91 8.73
CA GLY A 209 6.88 -11.35 9.75
C GLY A 209 7.08 -12.86 9.75
N ARG A 210 5.99 -13.64 9.66
CA ARG A 210 6.04 -15.11 9.55
C ARG A 210 6.70 -15.55 8.25
N LEU A 211 6.37 -14.92 7.11
CA LEU A 211 6.99 -15.19 5.81
C LEU A 211 8.51 -15.09 5.88
N PHE A 212 9.05 -13.97 6.39
CA PHE A 212 10.50 -13.77 6.49
C PHE A 212 11.17 -14.65 7.56
N THR A 213 10.43 -15.13 8.56
CA THR A 213 10.90 -16.11 9.55
C THR A 213 11.02 -17.52 8.96
N LEU A 214 10.09 -17.89 8.09
CA LEU A 214 10.04 -19.20 7.43
C LEU A 214 10.98 -19.28 6.23
N LEU A 215 11.30 -18.15 5.60
CA LEU A 215 12.11 -18.10 4.39
C LEU A 215 13.47 -18.82 4.51
N PRO A 216 14.28 -18.63 5.57
CA PRO A 216 15.54 -19.36 5.72
C PRO A 216 15.34 -20.86 5.95
N GLN A 217 14.24 -21.26 6.60
CA GLN A 217 13.92 -22.67 6.83
C GLN A 217 13.59 -23.34 5.49
N ALA A 218 12.72 -22.70 4.70
CA ALA A 218 12.39 -23.13 3.34
C ALA A 218 13.63 -23.20 2.44
N GLU A 219 14.55 -22.23 2.53
CA GLU A 219 15.84 -22.28 1.82
C GLU A 219 16.72 -23.45 2.24
N SER A 220 16.80 -23.73 3.54
CA SER A 220 17.61 -24.84 4.07
C SER A 220 17.05 -26.21 3.73
N SER A 221 15.72 -26.29 3.52
CA SER A 221 15.00 -27.51 3.15
C SER A 221 14.84 -27.67 1.64
N LEU A 222 15.54 -26.86 0.83
CA LEU A 222 15.53 -27.00 -0.63
C LEU A 222 16.02 -28.40 -1.04
N SER A 223 15.07 -29.24 -1.44
CA SER A 223 15.33 -30.61 -1.87
C SER A 223 15.89 -30.64 -3.29
N ALA A 224 16.76 -31.63 -3.58
CA ALA A 224 17.14 -31.94 -4.95
C ALA A 224 15.94 -32.45 -5.77
N ASP A 225 14.95 -33.05 -5.09
CA ASP A 225 13.71 -33.56 -5.67
C ASP A 225 12.90 -32.42 -6.32
N PRO A 226 12.67 -32.47 -7.65
CA PRO A 226 11.87 -31.48 -8.36
C PRO A 226 10.44 -31.34 -7.81
N ALA A 227 9.79 -32.44 -7.41
CA ALA A 227 8.39 -32.42 -6.96
C ALA A 227 8.20 -31.68 -5.62
N GLN A 228 9.19 -31.80 -4.72
CA GLN A 228 9.20 -31.08 -3.44
C GLN A 228 9.45 -29.59 -3.65
N ARG A 229 10.29 -29.21 -4.62
CA ARG A 229 10.52 -27.80 -4.98
C ARG A 229 9.28 -27.17 -5.61
N GLU A 230 8.58 -27.91 -6.47
CA GLU A 230 7.33 -27.48 -7.08
C GLU A 230 6.24 -27.22 -6.03
N THR A 231 6.03 -28.17 -5.11
CA THR A 231 5.10 -27.98 -3.98
C THR A 231 5.42 -26.73 -3.15
N LEU A 232 6.71 -26.50 -2.86
CA LEU A 232 7.16 -25.34 -2.10
C LEU A 232 6.94 -24.02 -2.86
N LEU A 233 7.17 -24.02 -4.17
CA LEU A 233 6.92 -22.90 -5.06
C LEU A 233 5.44 -22.57 -5.16
N GLU A 234 4.57 -23.55 -5.35
CA GLU A 234 3.12 -23.33 -5.43
C GLU A 234 2.58 -22.70 -4.15
N GLY A 235 2.98 -23.20 -2.98
CA GLY A 235 2.60 -22.61 -1.70
C GLY A 235 3.11 -21.17 -1.56
N PHE A 236 4.35 -20.90 -1.99
CA PHE A 236 4.93 -19.56 -1.96
C PHE A 236 4.21 -18.59 -2.91
N ASP A 237 3.92 -19.02 -4.14
CA ASP A 237 3.23 -18.20 -5.14
C ASP A 237 1.77 -17.93 -4.73
N ARG A 238 1.10 -18.86 -4.06
CA ARG A 238 -0.23 -18.61 -3.44
C ARG A 238 -0.15 -17.57 -2.34
N VAL A 239 0.90 -17.56 -1.52
CA VAL A 239 1.12 -16.51 -0.52
C VAL A 239 1.39 -15.15 -1.19
N MET A 240 2.20 -15.12 -2.25
CA MET A 240 2.44 -13.89 -3.01
C MET A 240 1.15 -13.37 -3.65
N PHE A 241 0.32 -14.26 -4.17
CA PHE A 241 -1.01 -13.94 -4.68
C PHE A 241 -1.92 -13.36 -3.58
N ALA A 242 -1.95 -13.96 -2.39
CA ALA A 242 -2.73 -13.46 -1.24
C ALA A 242 -2.31 -12.03 -0.84
N PHE A 243 -1.02 -11.70 -0.92
CA PHE A 243 -0.53 -10.33 -0.72
C PHE A 243 -0.73 -9.41 -1.94
N GLY A 244 -1.12 -9.94 -3.10
CA GLY A 244 -1.20 -9.20 -4.37
C GLY A 244 0.16 -8.75 -4.90
N LEU A 245 1.24 -9.43 -4.51
CA LEU A 245 2.62 -9.12 -4.91
C LEU A 245 3.02 -9.92 -6.15
N LYS A 246 3.50 -9.20 -7.17
CA LYS A 246 3.99 -9.81 -8.42
C LYS A 246 5.50 -9.75 -8.43
N LEU A 247 6.15 -10.88 -8.17
CA LEU A 247 7.61 -10.94 -8.09
C LEU A 247 8.30 -10.90 -9.47
N ASP A 248 7.56 -11.22 -10.53
CA ASP A 248 8.06 -11.20 -11.92
C ASP A 248 7.86 -9.87 -12.62
N ALA A 249 7.29 -8.87 -11.92
CA ALA A 249 7.23 -7.52 -12.44
C ALA A 249 8.66 -7.07 -12.77
N PRO A 250 8.93 -6.58 -14.00
CA PRO A 250 10.25 -6.09 -14.33
C PRO A 250 10.60 -5.04 -13.29
N ALA A 251 11.72 -5.25 -12.58
CA ALA A 251 12.25 -4.22 -11.71
C ALA A 251 12.24 -2.92 -12.52
N VAL A 252 11.65 -1.85 -11.96
CA VAL A 252 11.89 -0.52 -12.52
C VAL A 252 13.39 -0.46 -12.64
N GLN A 253 13.91 -0.37 -13.87
CA GLN A 253 15.33 -0.29 -14.10
C GLN A 253 15.80 0.75 -13.11
N GLU A 254 16.65 0.33 -12.16
CA GLU A 254 17.43 1.32 -11.43
C GLU A 254 17.97 2.18 -12.56
N VAL A 255 17.60 3.45 -12.56
CA VAL A 255 18.39 4.42 -13.28
C VAL A 255 19.70 4.32 -12.52
N SER A 256 20.56 3.40 -12.96
CA SER A 256 21.91 3.30 -12.48
C SER A 256 22.49 4.60 -12.94
N VAL A 257 22.41 5.61 -12.07
CA VAL A 257 23.15 6.83 -12.24
C VAL A 257 24.57 6.30 -12.23
N GLU A 258 25.16 6.22 -13.42
CA GLU A 258 26.50 5.70 -13.59
C GLU A 258 27.38 6.54 -12.68
N VAL A 259 27.93 5.92 -11.63
CA VAL A 259 28.69 6.65 -10.61
C VAL A 259 29.85 7.32 -11.36
N PRO A 260 29.90 8.66 -11.42
CA PRO A 260 30.97 9.34 -12.13
C PRO A 260 32.31 8.90 -11.54
N GLU A 261 33.33 8.77 -12.40
CA GLU A 261 34.65 8.28 -11.95
C GLU A 261 35.21 9.11 -10.79
N GLU A 262 34.93 10.42 -10.78
CA GLU A 262 35.28 11.33 -9.68
C GLU A 262 34.62 10.95 -8.33
N VAL A 263 33.36 10.51 -8.34
CA VAL A 263 32.64 10.09 -7.14
C VAL A 263 33.18 8.75 -6.65
N ARG A 264 33.50 7.85 -7.58
CA ARG A 264 34.15 6.56 -7.27
C ARG A 264 35.51 6.77 -6.63
N ALA A 265 36.33 7.66 -7.18
CA ALA A 265 37.63 8.01 -6.63
C ALA A 265 37.51 8.61 -5.22
N LEU A 266 36.58 9.54 -5.00
CA LEU A 266 36.33 10.14 -3.67
C LEU A 266 35.88 9.11 -2.64
N ALA A 267 35.01 8.17 -3.03
CA ALA A 267 34.53 7.13 -2.14
C ALA A 267 35.63 6.13 -1.77
N GLU A 268 36.50 5.79 -2.73
CA GLU A 268 37.65 4.92 -2.48
C GLU A 268 38.68 5.62 -1.59
N GLU A 269 39.00 6.89 -1.86
CA GLU A 269 39.90 7.66 -1.00
C GLU A 269 39.37 7.76 0.43
N ARG A 270 38.06 7.94 0.58
CA ARG A 270 37.39 7.93 1.88
C ARG A 270 37.53 6.57 2.57
N TRP A 271 37.37 5.48 1.83
CA TRP A 271 37.52 4.12 2.35
C TRP A 271 38.95 3.86 2.85
N GLN A 272 39.96 4.29 2.09
CA GLN A 272 41.35 4.22 2.53
C GLN A 272 41.62 5.09 3.77
N ALA A 273 41.03 6.29 3.86
CA ALA A 273 41.11 7.12 5.06
C ALA A 273 40.51 6.42 6.30
N LYS A 274 39.36 5.73 6.14
CA LYS A 274 38.79 4.92 7.23
C LYS A 274 39.68 3.74 7.63
N GLN A 275 40.23 3.01 6.66
CA GLN A 275 41.11 1.86 6.95
C GLN A 275 42.40 2.28 7.66
N SER A 276 42.93 3.46 7.32
CA SER A 276 44.08 4.08 7.99
C SER A 276 43.73 4.83 9.28
N ARG A 277 42.45 4.83 9.70
CA ARG A 277 41.92 5.50 10.90
C ARG A 277 42.07 7.04 10.88
N ASP A 278 42.16 7.65 9.71
CA ASP A 278 42.07 9.10 9.53
C ASP A 278 40.60 9.52 9.44
N TRP A 279 39.97 9.67 10.61
CA TRP A 279 38.56 9.99 10.73
C TRP A 279 38.22 11.40 10.23
N ALA A 280 39.12 12.36 10.41
CA ALA A 280 38.91 13.74 9.98
C ALA A 280 38.85 13.85 8.45
N LYS A 281 39.77 13.17 7.76
CA LYS A 281 39.76 13.08 6.30
C LYS A 281 38.55 12.33 5.79
N ALA A 282 38.18 11.21 6.43
CA ALA A 282 37.01 10.42 6.05
C ALA A 282 35.69 11.20 6.16
N ASP A 283 35.57 12.10 7.16
CA ASP A 283 34.37 12.92 7.34
C ASP A 283 34.32 14.09 6.35
N THR A 284 35.48 14.69 6.04
CA THR A 284 35.59 15.71 4.98
C THR A 284 35.13 15.15 3.63
N LEU A 285 35.66 13.99 3.23
CA LEU A 285 35.29 13.31 1.98
C LEU A 285 33.83 12.86 1.95
N ARG A 286 33.24 12.53 3.11
CA ARG A 286 31.79 12.25 3.21
C ARG A 286 30.98 13.51 2.90
N GLY A 287 31.39 14.67 3.40
CA GLY A 287 30.76 15.95 3.08
C GLY A 287 30.83 16.29 1.59
N GLU A 288 31.98 16.04 0.95
CA GLU A 288 32.16 16.25 -0.49
C GLU A 288 31.25 15.33 -1.33
N LEU A 289 31.17 14.04 -0.98
CA LEU A 289 30.23 13.11 -1.61
C LEU A 289 28.79 13.60 -1.47
N ALA A 290 28.38 14.03 -0.28
CA ALA A 290 27.04 14.55 -0.03
C ALA A 290 26.76 15.83 -0.85
N SER A 291 27.74 16.72 -0.98
CA SER A 291 27.62 17.95 -1.79
C SER A 291 27.45 17.67 -3.29
N LYS A 292 27.98 16.54 -3.76
CA LYS A 292 27.80 16.02 -5.13
C LYS A 292 26.51 15.20 -5.29
N GLY A 293 25.67 15.14 -4.26
CA GLY A 293 24.42 14.38 -4.28
C GLY A 293 24.60 12.88 -4.09
N TRP A 294 25.68 12.43 -3.44
CA TRP A 294 25.96 11.01 -3.19
C TRP A 294 26.02 10.69 -1.69
N ILE A 295 25.32 9.64 -1.29
CA ILE A 295 25.31 9.11 0.06
C ILE A 295 26.19 7.87 0.08
N VAL A 296 27.13 7.82 1.03
CA VAL A 296 28.00 6.66 1.25
C VAL A 296 27.60 5.91 2.52
N LYS A 297 27.32 4.61 2.38
CA LYS A 297 26.96 3.73 3.49
C LYS A 297 28.08 2.72 3.70
N ASP A 298 28.60 2.68 4.93
CA ASP A 298 29.69 1.77 5.28
C ASP A 298 29.15 0.34 5.51
N ALA A 299 29.88 -0.65 5.00
CA ALA A 299 29.64 -2.07 5.22
C ALA A 299 30.86 -2.72 5.89
N LYS A 300 30.75 -4.00 6.27
CA LYS A 300 31.82 -4.72 6.98
C LYS A 300 33.12 -4.79 6.16
N ASP A 301 32.99 -5.02 4.87
CA ASP A 301 34.12 -5.25 3.95
C ASP A 301 34.19 -4.21 2.82
N GLY A 302 33.59 -3.03 3.01
CA GLY A 302 33.58 -1.98 2.00
C GLY A 302 32.55 -0.89 2.25
N TYR A 303 32.05 -0.32 1.16
CA TYR A 303 31.03 0.73 1.17
C TYR A 303 30.09 0.57 -0.02
N SER A 304 28.90 1.16 0.08
CA SER A 304 27.98 1.33 -1.04
C SER A 304 27.68 2.81 -1.26
N LEU A 305 27.46 3.20 -2.52
CA LEU A 305 27.07 4.55 -2.91
C LEU A 305 25.62 4.54 -3.41
N SER A 306 24.85 5.54 -3.02
CA SER A 306 23.52 5.81 -3.57
C SER A 306 23.39 7.30 -3.88
N HIS A 307 22.67 7.65 -4.95
CA HIS A 307 22.43 9.04 -5.30
C HIS A 307 21.31 9.61 -4.39
N ALA A 308 21.46 10.80 -3.85
CA ALA A 308 20.51 11.42 -2.92
C ALA A 308 19.12 11.71 -3.53
N ALA A 309 18.98 11.58 -4.85
CA ALA A 309 17.73 11.73 -5.59
C ALA A 309 17.13 10.40 -6.10
N GLY A 310 17.65 9.23 -5.71
CA GLY A 310 17.20 7.91 -6.17
C GLY A 310 17.30 6.78 -5.15
#